data_AF-A0A352DX76-F1
#
_entry.id   AF-A0A352DX76-F1
#
_cell.length_a   1.000
_cell.length_b   1.000
_cell.length_c   1.000
_cell.angle_alpha   90.00
_cell.angle_beta   90.00
_cell.angle_gamma   90.00
#
_symmetry.space_group_name_H-M   'P 1'
#
loop_
_entity.id
_entity.type
_entity.pdbx_description
1 polymer ?
#
loop_
_entity_poly.entity_id
_entity_poly.type
_entity_poly.pdbx_seq_one_letter_code
_entity_poly.pdbx_strand_id
1 'polypeptide(L)'
;MTSEESQARALYEHLQPGDRVEVVHGVTVGSSATWSTTTVGTVLRRERRRHGLHFRRSGDDKVYSDVLILAREDGELTTITMDEFTRLRRL
;
A
#
# COMPACT_ATOMS: atom_id res chain seq x y z
N MET A 1 -2.78 -5.18 14.70
CA MET A 1 -1.74 -4.70 13.76
C MET A 1 -0.53 -5.58 13.93
N THR A 2 -0.09 -6.24 12.85
CA THR A 2 1.11 -7.10 12.87
C THR A 2 2.37 -6.22 12.91
N SER A 3 3.53 -6.82 13.23
CA SER A 3 4.81 -6.11 13.18
C SER A 3 5.10 -5.59 11.76
N GLU A 4 4.80 -6.40 10.74
CA GLU A 4 5.00 -6.04 9.33
C GLU A 4 4.08 -4.87 8.91
N GLU A 5 2.80 -4.92 9.28
CA GLU A 5 1.86 -3.83 9.02
C GLU A 5 2.34 -2.53 9.69
N SER A 6 2.78 -2.60 10.94
CA SER A 6 3.28 -1.42 11.66
C SER A 6 4.50 -0.80 10.98
N GLN A 7 5.43 -1.62 10.50
CA GLN A 7 6.63 -1.16 9.80
C GLN A 7 6.29 -0.55 8.45
N ALA A 8 5.41 -1.19 7.68
CA ALA A 8 4.97 -0.68 6.38
C ALA A 8 4.27 0.67 6.52
N ARG A 9 3.40 0.83 7.52
CA ARG A 9 2.73 2.11 7.82
C ARG A 9 3.71 3.20 8.26
N ALA A 10 4.65 2.88 9.15
CA ALA A 10 5.66 3.84 9.56
C ALA A 10 6.51 4.31 8.37
N LEU A 11 6.92 3.40 7.50
CA LEU A 11 7.66 3.75 6.29
C LEU A 11 6.82 4.59 5.33
N TYR A 12 5.55 4.22 5.11
CA TYR A 12 4.62 4.98 4.29
C TYR A 12 4.57 6.45 4.72
N GLU A 13 4.47 6.74 6.01
CA GLU A 13 4.41 8.12 6.51
C GLU A 13 5.63 8.99 6.13
N HIS A 14 6.77 8.35 5.87
CA HIS A 14 8.04 9.01 5.54
C HIS A 14 8.44 8.95 4.06
N LEU A 15 7.63 8.34 3.19
CA LEU A 15 7.91 8.33 1.74
C LEU A 15 7.73 9.71 1.12
N GLN A 16 8.67 10.04 0.22
CA GLN A 16 8.68 11.27 -0.57
C GLN A 16 8.62 10.96 -2.07
N PRO A 17 8.09 11.88 -2.89
CA PRO A 17 8.22 11.76 -4.35
C PRO A 17 9.67 11.56 -4.76
N GLY A 18 9.93 10.60 -5.65
CA GLY A 18 11.28 10.21 -6.08
C GLY A 18 11.87 9.02 -5.32
N ASP A 19 11.34 8.63 -4.16
CA ASP A 19 11.78 7.42 -3.47
C ASP A 19 11.50 6.18 -4.32
N ARG A 20 12.48 5.28 -4.47
CA ARG A 20 12.26 3.98 -5.09
C ARG A 20 11.83 2.98 -4.03
N VAL A 21 10.77 2.23 -4.30
CA VAL A 21 10.19 1.29 -3.33
C VAL A 21 9.85 -0.04 -3.98
N GLU A 22 9.86 -1.07 -3.17
CA GLU A 22 9.28 -2.37 -3.43
C GLU A 22 8.08 -2.57 -2.51
N VAL A 23 6.95 -2.94 -3.10
CA VAL A 23 5.70 -3.23 -2.41
C VAL A 23 5.33 -4.68 -2.70
N VAL A 24 5.17 -5.49 -1.65
CA VAL A 24 4.66 -6.85 -1.75
C VAL A 24 3.27 -6.86 -1.15
N HIS A 25 2.28 -7.25 -1.95
CA HIS A 25 0.89 -7.33 -1.53
C HIS A 25 0.44 -8.79 -1.52
N GLY A 26 -0.01 -9.26 -0.35
CA GLY A 26 -0.49 -10.62 -0.15
C GLY A 26 -2.00 -10.73 -0.31
N VAL A 27 -2.47 -11.80 -0.96
CA VAL A 27 -3.90 -12.14 -1.06
C VAL A 27 -4.08 -13.61 -0.69
N THR A 28 -4.98 -13.88 0.25
CA THR A 28 -5.39 -15.25 0.58
C THR A 28 -6.56 -15.66 -0.30
N VAL A 29 -6.44 -16.81 -0.97
CA VAL A 29 -7.48 -17.38 -1.84
C VAL A 29 -7.96 -18.70 -1.23
N GLY A 30 -9.23 -18.74 -0.84
CA GLY A 30 -9.81 -19.89 -0.14
C GLY A 30 -9.18 -20.08 1.25
N SER A 31 -9.07 -21.34 1.69
CA SER A 31 -8.57 -21.68 3.04
C SER A 31 -7.07 -21.94 3.10
N SER A 32 -6.38 -22.06 1.97
CA SER A 32 -5.00 -22.57 1.94
C SER A 32 -4.07 -21.89 0.93
N ALA A 33 -4.58 -21.27 -0.12
CA ALA A 33 -3.71 -20.61 -1.10
C ALA A 33 -3.38 -19.19 -0.63
N THR A 34 -2.10 -18.84 -0.65
CA THR A 34 -1.63 -17.47 -0.44
C THR A 34 -0.86 -17.06 -1.68
N TRP A 35 -1.30 -15.98 -2.32
CA TRP A 35 -0.62 -15.38 -3.47
C TRP A 35 0.01 -14.07 -3.03
N SER A 36 1.11 -13.71 -3.66
CA SER A 36 1.72 -12.39 -3.47
C SER A 36 2.09 -11.80 -4.80
N THR A 37 1.96 -10.49 -4.92
CA THR A 37 2.42 -9.70 -6.07
C THR A 37 3.43 -8.68 -5.60
N THR A 38 4.58 -8.64 -6.26
CA THR A 38 5.63 -7.65 -6.01
C THR A 38 5.55 -6.56 -7.07
N THR A 39 5.44 -5.32 -6.61
CA THR A 39 5.46 -4.12 -7.45
C THR A 39 6.65 -3.26 -7.06
N VAL A 40 7.51 -2.94 -8.02
CA VAL A 40 8.62 -2.01 -7.85
C VAL A 40 8.33 -0.75 -8.66
N GLY A 41 8.58 0.41 -8.06
CA GLY A 41 8.40 1.68 -8.73
C GLY A 41 8.92 2.86 -7.93
N THR A 42 8.88 4.03 -8.57
CA THR A 42 9.22 5.31 -7.95
C THR A 42 7.96 5.96 -7.41
N VAL A 43 8.01 6.42 -6.16
CA VAL A 43 6.91 7.13 -5.52
C VAL A 43 6.65 8.43 -6.27
N LEU A 44 5.44 8.61 -6.74
CA LEU A 44 4.97 9.89 -7.25
C LEU A 44 4.34 10.71 -6.14
N ARG A 45 3.46 10.10 -5.35
CA ARG A 45 2.84 10.72 -4.18
C ARG A 45 2.10 9.69 -3.32
N ARG A 46 1.83 10.09 -2.09
CA ARG A 46 0.93 9.44 -1.15
C ARG A 46 -0.40 10.18 -1.11
N GLU A 47 -1.49 9.46 -0.88
CA GLU A 47 -2.81 10.06 -0.86
C GLU A 47 -3.73 9.31 0.10
N ARG A 48 -4.63 10.03 0.77
CA ARG A 48 -5.72 9.43 1.55
C ARG A 48 -7.01 9.57 0.76
N ARG A 49 -7.50 8.47 0.19
CA ARG A 49 -8.68 8.48 -0.69
C ARG A 49 -9.93 8.01 0.05
N ARG A 50 -11.02 8.77 -0.09
CA ARG A 50 -12.34 8.38 0.43
C ARG A 50 -12.92 7.25 -0.43
N HIS A 51 -13.51 6.24 0.20
CA HIS A 51 -14.24 5.17 -0.48
C HIS A 51 -15.40 4.63 0.37
N GLY A 52 -16.26 3.81 -0.23
CA GLY A 52 -17.44 3.22 0.42
C GLY A 52 -17.22 1.82 1.01
N LEU A 53 -16.09 1.17 0.70
CA LEU A 53 -15.77 -0.19 1.18
C LEU A 53 -14.98 -0.15 2.49
N HIS A 54 -15.10 -1.19 3.31
CA HIS A 54 -14.53 -1.22 4.66
C HIS A 54 -13.00 -1.39 4.64
N PHE A 55 -12.26 -0.36 5.04
CA PHE A 55 -10.91 -0.50 5.57
C PHE A 55 -10.72 0.57 6.65
N ARG A 56 -10.50 0.14 7.91
CA ARG A 56 -10.44 0.92 9.16
C ARG A 56 -11.31 2.20 9.20
N ARG A 57 -12.45 2.14 9.90
CA ARG A 57 -13.35 3.30 10.08
C ARG A 57 -12.62 4.49 10.71
N SER A 58 -12.67 5.64 10.03
CA SER A 58 -12.40 6.92 10.66
C SER A 58 -13.51 7.22 11.67
N GLY A 59 -13.21 7.96 12.73
CA GLY A 59 -14.19 8.26 13.79
C GLY A 59 -15.38 9.12 13.33
N ASP A 60 -15.34 9.64 12.11
CA ASP A 60 -16.28 10.60 11.52
C ASP A 60 -17.17 9.99 10.41
N ASP A 61 -17.55 8.71 10.51
CA ASP A 61 -18.46 7.97 9.58
C ASP A 61 -17.93 7.78 8.14
N LYS A 62 -16.89 8.51 7.74
CA LYS A 62 -16.25 8.38 6.42
C LYS A 62 -15.17 7.29 6.44
N VAL A 63 -15.08 6.49 5.38
CA VAL A 63 -14.04 5.48 5.20
C VAL A 63 -12.98 5.97 4.20
N TYR A 64 -11.72 5.76 4.53
CA TYR A 64 -10.57 6.18 3.74
C TYR A 64 -9.52 5.08 3.65
N SER A 65 -8.79 5.05 2.55
CA SER A 65 -7.61 4.21 2.34
C SER A 65 -6.40 5.08 2.08
N ASP A 66 -5.29 4.67 2.66
CA ASP A 66 -3.98 5.18 2.30
C ASP A 66 -3.56 4.50 1.00
N VAL A 67 -3.23 5.30 -0.01
CA VAL A 67 -2.81 4.81 -1.32
C VAL A 67 -1.46 5.39 -1.71
N LEU A 68 -0.66 4.55 -2.35
CA LEU A 68 0.65 4.90 -2.91
C LEU A 68 0.55 4.89 -4.43
N ILE A 69 0.90 6.01 -5.05
CA ILE A 69 0.93 6.14 -6.51
C ILE A 69 2.38 6.00 -6.95
N LEU A 70 2.64 5.02 -7.79
CA LEU A 70 3.97 4.68 -8.28
C LEU A 70 4.06 4.85 -9.79
N ALA A 71 5.21 5.31 -10.27
CA ALA A 71 5.63 5.12 -11.65
C ALA A 71 6.54 3.89 -11.74
N ARG A 72 6.16 2.93 -12.56
CA ARG A 72 6.98 1.75 -12.86
C ARG A 72 8.06 2.09 -13.88
N GLU A 73 9.02 1.17 -14.04
CA GLU A 73 10.17 1.35 -14.94
C GLU A 73 9.78 1.50 -16.42
N ASP A 74 8.66 0.90 -16.82
CA ASP A 74 8.07 1.00 -18.16
C ASP A 74 7.23 2.27 -18.37
N GLY A 75 7.15 3.14 -17.37
CA GLY A 75 6.33 4.35 -17.38
C GLY A 75 4.86 4.11 -17.02
N GLU A 76 4.45 2.86 -16.73
CA GLU A 76 3.12 2.56 -16.23
C GLU A 76 2.89 3.25 -14.87
N LEU A 77 1.73 3.88 -14.72
CA LEU A 77 1.29 4.42 -13.43
C LEU A 77 0.39 3.42 -12.74
N THR A 78 0.76 3.05 -11.51
CA THR A 78 -0.04 2.14 -10.69
C THR A 78 -0.38 2.76 -9.35
N THR A 79 -1.51 2.35 -8.79
CA THR A 79 -1.98 2.77 -7.47
C THR A 79 -2.12 1.55 -6.59
N ILE A 80 -1.45 1.57 -5.44
CA ILE A 80 -1.48 0.49 -4.47
C ILE A 80 -2.19 0.98 -3.22
N THR A 81 -3.19 0.23 -2.76
CA THR A 81 -3.85 0.48 -1.48
C THR A 81 -3.06 -0.21 -0.36
N MET A 82 -2.78 0.51 0.72
CA MET A 82 -2.09 -0.04 1.89
C MET A 82 -3.06 -0.81 2.79
N ASP A 83 -2.73 -2.05 3.13
CA ASP A 83 -3.50 -2.90 4.05
C ASP A 83 -2.62 -3.72 5.02
N GLU A 84 -3.21 -4.59 5.84
CA GLU A 84 -2.46 -5.44 6.79
C GLU A 84 -1.57 -6.51 6.14
N PHE A 85 -1.74 -6.77 4.84
CA PHE A 85 -0.96 -7.75 4.07
C PHE A 85 0.08 -7.08 3.16
N THR A 86 0.19 -5.75 3.25
CA THR A 86 1.15 -4.96 2.49
C THR A 86 2.48 -4.89 3.23
N ARG A 87 3.54 -5.36 2.58
CA ARG A 87 4.92 -5.15 3.00
C ARG A 87 5.56 -4.09 2.11
N LEU A 88 6.25 -3.14 2.73
CA LEU A 88 6.83 -1.99 2.04
C LEU A 88 8.31 -1.86 2.40
N ARG A 89 9.16 -1.66 1.39
CA ARG A 89 10.61 -1.49 1.54
C ARG A 89 11.11 -0.40 0.61
N ARG A 90 12.00 0.47 1.10
CA ARG A 90 12.74 1.44 0.28
C ARG A 90 13.94 0.74 -0.36
N LEU A 91 14.23 1.07 -1.62
CA LEU A 91 15.36 0.55 -2.40
C LEU A 91 16.48 1.58 -2.53
#